data_AF-A0A0F7SW36-F1
#
_entry.id   AF-A0A0F7SW36-F1
#
_cell.length_a   1.000
_cell.length_b   1.000
_cell.length_c   1.000
_cell.angle_alpha   90.00
_cell.angle_beta   90.00
_cell.angle_gamma   90.00
#
_symmetry.space_group_name_H-M   'P 1'
#
loop_
_entity.id
_entity.type
_entity.pdbx_description
1 polymer ?
#
loop_
_entity_poly.entity_id
_entity_poly.type
_entity_poly.pdbx_seq_one_letter_code
_entity_poly.pdbx_strand_id
1 'polypeptide(L)'
;MVAYTASDTTITALGEQQHFQSGSALRNRYANSSSAYAIQGLDWPLPNLKEIDAKADSSEGQVILDSAYAFFQGFYPASSYQNTTLANGTTIFSPLGGYTYIPVESVEFADDVSFEAYSDCPNFTARNTAIYNSTGFKAVAANNSDFLKSLAPLVGERNVTLSNMWNIFDYMNVNYIHNATFYNLISLETMKQARALANYHEWSVFTDPSPSGIGNVAGRALLPNILNGVQDVADATNTLKMVYLGASYKPFLSFFNMTEVDNHNIVDYASVMTLEVWNSTTGAQTVRMNFRNGSSTRDDGSDLVQMSMFNQSEIPLDTFLDTLTPYALTEVAWCNACGNNSTHSCDIYAEISKLNSTLSSLANSTSYASITSTDGKQHVSPVVAGVIGAMLAWVVAALAFVLWEAYKRKTVPRGWSRNGRATDSAYQLHTTSRAGSFTSAK
;
A
#
# COMPACT_ATOMS: atom_id res chain seq x y z
N MET A 1 12.45 -12.85 16.59
CA MET A 1 12.34 -12.02 15.37
C MET A 1 10.90 -11.59 15.30
N VAL A 2 10.60 -10.30 15.18
CA VAL A 2 9.23 -9.84 14.94
C VAL A 2 8.86 -10.28 13.54
N ALA A 3 7.78 -11.06 13.42
CA ALA A 3 7.09 -11.24 12.16
C ALA A 3 6.03 -10.15 12.08
N TYR A 4 5.96 -9.44 10.95
CA TYR A 4 4.90 -8.47 10.65
C TYR A 4 3.66 -9.15 10.03
N THR A 5 3.52 -10.46 10.22
CA THR A 5 2.33 -11.18 9.78
C THR A 5 1.17 -10.78 10.67
N ALA A 6 0.18 -10.10 10.09
CA ALA A 6 -1.06 -9.74 10.76
C ALA A 6 -1.79 -10.99 11.28
N SER A 7 -2.45 -10.86 12.44
CA SER A 7 -3.34 -11.88 13.00
C SER A 7 -4.54 -11.20 13.65
N ASP A 8 -5.74 -11.73 13.44
CA ASP A 8 -7.01 -11.24 14.04
C ASP A 8 -7.30 -9.74 13.76
N THR A 9 -7.08 -9.30 12.51
CA THR A 9 -7.35 -7.92 12.08
C THR A 9 -8.80 -7.78 11.59
N THR A 10 -9.56 -6.87 12.20
CA THR A 10 -10.91 -6.49 11.75
C THR A 10 -11.17 -5.03 12.10
N ILE A 11 -11.75 -4.27 11.17
CA ILE A 11 -12.13 -2.88 11.46
C ILE A 11 -13.28 -2.87 12.47
N THR A 12 -13.20 -1.99 13.47
CA THR A 12 -14.30 -1.81 14.42
C THR A 12 -15.22 -0.69 13.95
N ALA A 13 -16.44 -0.62 14.48
CA ALA A 13 -17.34 0.51 14.23
C ALA A 13 -16.71 1.87 14.61
N LEU A 14 -15.79 1.89 15.60
CA LEU A 14 -15.02 3.09 15.92
C LEU A 14 -14.09 3.46 14.76
N GLY A 15 -13.37 2.49 14.19
CA GLY A 15 -12.51 2.70 13.02
C GLY A 15 -13.29 3.19 11.80
N GLU A 16 -14.41 2.55 11.48
CA GLU A 16 -15.30 2.99 10.39
C GLU A 16 -15.74 4.45 10.59
N GLN A 17 -16.17 4.81 11.81
CA GLN A 17 -16.59 6.16 12.14
C GLN A 17 -15.46 7.19 12.00
N GLN A 18 -14.24 6.82 12.41
CA GLN A 18 -13.05 7.64 12.29
C GLN A 18 -12.70 7.93 10.82
N HIS A 19 -12.74 6.90 9.96
CA HIS A 19 -12.50 7.06 8.53
C HIS A 19 -13.62 7.84 7.83
N PHE A 20 -14.89 7.60 8.19
CA PHE A 20 -16.04 8.38 7.71
C PHE A 20 -15.93 9.87 8.08
N GLN A 21 -15.52 10.20 9.30
CA GLN A 21 -15.26 11.58 9.73
C GLN A 21 -14.13 12.21 8.92
N SER A 22 -13.03 11.46 8.72
CA SER A 22 -11.93 11.91 7.87
C SER A 22 -12.39 12.22 6.44
N GLY A 23 -13.18 11.34 5.82
CA GLY A 23 -13.74 11.57 4.48
C GLY A 23 -14.70 12.76 4.42
N SER A 24 -15.56 12.91 5.43
CA SER A 24 -16.51 14.02 5.53
C SER A 24 -15.82 15.38 5.61
N ALA A 25 -14.76 15.47 6.42
CA ALA A 25 -13.97 16.68 6.56
C ALA A 25 -13.19 17.02 5.28
N LEU A 26 -12.57 16.02 4.65
CA LEU A 26 -11.85 16.24 3.40
C LEU A 26 -12.78 16.59 2.23
N ARG A 27 -14.01 16.09 2.19
CA ARG A 27 -15.03 16.56 1.24
C ARG A 27 -15.33 18.04 1.44
N ASN A 28 -15.53 18.47 2.67
CA ASN A 28 -15.79 19.89 2.96
C ASN A 28 -14.60 20.79 2.61
N ARG A 29 -13.37 20.25 2.66
CA ARG A 29 -12.16 20.94 2.23
C ARG A 29 -11.98 20.95 0.70
N TYR A 30 -12.18 19.82 0.02
CA TYR A 30 -11.77 19.60 -1.36
C TYR A 30 -12.90 19.58 -2.40
N ALA A 31 -14.13 19.20 -2.04
CA ALA A 31 -15.27 19.16 -2.95
C ALA A 31 -16.20 20.37 -2.81
N ASN A 32 -16.15 21.07 -1.68
CA ASN A 32 -16.92 22.29 -1.47
C ASN A 32 -16.34 23.44 -2.31
N SER A 33 -17.07 23.90 -3.33
CA SER A 33 -16.65 24.98 -4.23
C SER A 33 -16.40 26.33 -3.53
N SER A 34 -16.87 26.51 -2.29
CA SER A 34 -16.60 27.71 -1.49
C SER A 34 -15.31 27.62 -0.67
N SER A 35 -14.68 26.44 -0.61
CA SER A 35 -13.40 26.24 0.07
C SER A 35 -12.25 26.83 -0.75
N ALA A 36 -11.30 27.47 -0.07
CA ALA A 36 -10.06 27.93 -0.70
C ALA A 36 -9.17 26.75 -1.19
N TYR A 37 -9.47 25.53 -0.75
CA TYR A 37 -8.76 24.30 -1.09
C TYR A 37 -9.54 23.44 -2.09
N ALA A 38 -10.65 23.93 -2.65
CA ALA A 38 -11.47 23.15 -3.57
C ALA A 38 -10.64 22.64 -4.76
N ILE A 39 -10.73 21.33 -5.03
CA ILE A 39 -10.10 20.71 -6.19
C ILE A 39 -10.85 21.21 -7.43
N GLN A 40 -10.12 21.85 -8.33
CA GLN A 40 -10.70 22.42 -9.53
C GLN A 40 -11.24 21.32 -10.45
N GLY A 41 -12.54 21.39 -10.75
CA GLY A 41 -13.20 20.47 -11.68
C GLY A 41 -13.45 19.07 -11.12
N LEU A 42 -13.43 18.89 -9.79
CA LEU A 42 -13.92 17.68 -9.16
C LEU A 42 -15.47 17.66 -9.17
N ASP A 43 -16.05 16.59 -9.70
CA ASP A 43 -17.50 16.44 -9.75
C ASP A 43 -18.10 16.18 -8.36
N TRP A 44 -19.16 16.94 -8.07
CA TRP A 44 -19.90 16.94 -6.80
C TRP A 44 -21.37 17.31 -7.07
N PRO A 45 -22.38 16.68 -6.43
CA PRO A 45 -22.31 15.68 -5.36
C PRO A 45 -22.23 14.22 -5.79
N LEU A 46 -22.25 13.95 -7.10
CA LEU A 46 -22.02 12.61 -7.63
C LEU A 46 -20.58 12.51 -8.13
N PRO A 47 -19.87 11.40 -7.85
CA PRO A 47 -18.52 11.21 -8.35
C PRO A 47 -18.54 10.89 -9.85
N ASN A 48 -17.59 11.47 -10.58
CA ASN A 48 -17.15 10.93 -11.86
C ASN A 48 -16.00 9.96 -11.60
N LEU A 49 -16.22 8.67 -11.85
CA LEU A 49 -15.25 7.62 -11.50
C LEU A 49 -13.93 7.72 -12.29
N LYS A 50 -13.84 8.57 -13.32
CA LYS A 50 -12.58 8.85 -14.04
C LYS A 50 -11.70 9.90 -13.36
N GLU A 51 -12.22 10.58 -12.34
CA GLU A 51 -11.51 11.61 -11.58
C GLU A 51 -10.83 11.03 -10.34
N ILE A 52 -11.11 9.78 -9.98
CA ILE A 52 -10.67 9.15 -8.75
C ILE A 52 -9.98 7.83 -9.08
N ASP A 53 -8.72 7.71 -8.67
CA ASP A 53 -8.04 6.43 -8.55
C ASP A 53 -7.90 6.10 -7.07
N ALA A 54 -8.37 4.94 -6.64
CA ALA A 54 -8.39 4.56 -5.24
C ALA A 54 -7.88 3.13 -5.07
N LYS A 55 -6.82 2.99 -4.27
CA LYS A 55 -6.20 1.72 -3.95
C LYS A 55 -6.10 1.56 -2.44
N ALA A 56 -6.23 0.35 -1.96
CA ALA A 56 -6.11 0.03 -0.55
C ALA A 56 -5.42 -1.32 -0.39
N ASP A 57 -4.48 -1.39 0.55
CA ASP A 57 -3.89 -2.66 0.95
C ASP A 57 -4.97 -3.62 1.50
N SER A 58 -4.86 -4.89 1.13
CA SER A 58 -5.71 -5.97 1.65
C SER A 58 -4.92 -7.16 2.21
N SER A 59 -3.60 -7.03 2.28
CA SER A 59 -2.67 -8.10 2.69
C SER A 59 -2.67 -8.35 4.20
N GLU A 60 -2.94 -7.30 5.00
CA GLU A 60 -3.13 -7.39 6.45
C GLU A 60 -4.59 -7.69 6.84
N GLY A 61 -5.35 -8.34 5.95
CA GLY A 61 -6.80 -8.53 6.04
C GLY A 61 -7.58 -7.37 5.39
N GLN A 62 -8.91 -7.37 5.55
CA GLN A 62 -9.77 -6.38 4.89
C GLN A 62 -9.82 -5.01 5.58
N VAL A 63 -9.10 -4.80 6.68
CA VAL A 63 -9.23 -3.59 7.53
C VAL A 63 -8.96 -2.30 6.78
N ILE A 64 -7.90 -2.25 5.97
CA ILE A 64 -7.53 -1.04 5.22
C ILE A 64 -8.48 -0.81 4.04
N LEU A 65 -8.92 -1.89 3.36
CA LEU A 65 -9.95 -1.81 2.32
C LEU A 65 -11.29 -1.31 2.87
N ASP A 66 -11.76 -1.86 3.99
CA ASP A 66 -12.99 -1.42 4.66
C ASP A 66 -12.88 0.03 5.15
N SER A 67 -11.71 0.42 5.63
CA SER A 67 -11.39 1.80 6.01
C SER A 67 -11.51 2.77 4.83
N ALA A 68 -11.09 2.34 3.63
CA ALA A 68 -11.23 3.12 2.41
C ALA A 68 -12.71 3.31 2.03
N TYR A 69 -13.52 2.25 2.13
CA TYR A 69 -14.96 2.37 1.90
C TYR A 69 -15.64 3.30 2.91
N ALA A 70 -15.31 3.19 4.21
CA ALA A 70 -15.83 4.10 5.23
C ALA A 70 -15.41 5.55 4.97
N PHE A 71 -14.17 5.78 4.53
CA PHE A 71 -13.70 7.10 4.09
C PHE A 71 -14.53 7.64 2.92
N PHE A 72 -14.75 6.85 1.87
CA PHE A 72 -15.53 7.31 0.71
C PHE A 72 -17.02 7.48 1.01
N GLN A 73 -17.59 6.77 2.00
CA GLN A 73 -18.92 7.07 2.52
C GLN A 73 -19.01 8.47 3.13
N GLY A 74 -17.94 8.93 3.78
CA GLY A 74 -17.81 10.31 4.25
C GLY A 74 -17.60 11.29 3.11
N PHE A 75 -16.73 10.95 2.15
CA PHE A 75 -16.34 11.86 1.08
C PHE A 75 -17.44 12.05 0.01
N TYR A 76 -18.08 10.95 -0.42
CA TYR A 76 -19.25 10.91 -1.32
C TYR A 76 -20.44 10.26 -0.60
N PRO A 77 -21.12 11.00 0.29
CA PRO A 77 -22.26 10.47 1.03
C PRO A 77 -23.46 10.19 0.12
N ALA A 78 -24.47 9.50 0.68
CA ALA A 78 -25.73 9.28 0.00
C ALA A 78 -26.36 10.59 -0.50
N SER A 79 -26.85 10.56 -1.73
CA SER A 79 -27.24 11.75 -2.48
C SER A 79 -28.54 11.49 -3.23
N SER A 80 -29.53 12.36 -3.08
CA SER A 80 -30.79 12.27 -3.83
C SER A 80 -30.59 12.43 -5.34
N TYR A 81 -29.42 12.92 -5.78
CA TYR A 81 -29.07 13.01 -7.20
C TYR A 81 -28.80 11.62 -7.81
N GLN A 82 -28.49 10.62 -7.00
CA GLN A 82 -28.29 9.26 -7.48
C GLN A 82 -29.62 8.53 -7.64
N ASN A 83 -30.26 8.78 -8.78
CA ASN A 83 -31.55 8.25 -9.13
C ASN A 83 -31.71 7.98 -10.62
N THR A 84 -32.72 7.19 -10.97
CA THR A 84 -33.15 6.94 -12.34
C THR A 84 -34.66 7.14 -12.43
N THR A 85 -35.10 7.94 -13.40
CA THR A 85 -36.53 8.05 -13.74
C THR A 85 -36.90 6.98 -14.76
N LEU A 86 -37.82 6.10 -14.39
CA LEU A 86 -38.30 5.00 -15.22
C LEU A 86 -39.32 5.48 -16.26
N ALA A 87 -39.56 4.66 -17.29
CA ALA A 87 -40.47 5.00 -18.39
C ALA A 87 -41.93 5.22 -17.95
N ASN A 88 -42.34 4.71 -16.80
CA ASN A 88 -43.67 4.93 -16.20
C ASN A 88 -43.75 6.24 -15.38
N GLY A 89 -42.68 7.05 -15.36
CA GLY A 89 -42.59 8.30 -14.62
C GLY A 89 -42.21 8.16 -13.14
N THR A 90 -41.99 6.95 -12.62
CA THR A 90 -41.52 6.77 -11.23
C THR A 90 -40.01 6.93 -11.14
N THR A 91 -39.53 7.65 -10.12
CA THR A 91 -38.10 7.79 -9.81
C THR A 91 -37.68 6.77 -8.77
N ILE A 92 -36.61 6.03 -9.05
CA ILE A 92 -35.98 5.11 -8.11
C ILE A 92 -34.63 5.68 -7.72
N PHE A 93 -34.33 5.68 -6.43
CA PHE A 93 -33.03 6.07 -5.88
C PHE A 93 -32.17 4.82 -5.70
N SER A 94 -30.85 4.99 -5.77
CA SER A 94 -29.95 3.93 -5.32
C SER A 94 -30.22 3.57 -3.86
N PRO A 95 -29.91 2.33 -3.42
CA PRO A 95 -30.04 1.91 -2.04
C PRO A 95 -29.35 2.85 -1.04
N LEU A 96 -29.68 2.70 0.25
CA LEU A 96 -29.13 3.51 1.34
C LEU A 96 -29.31 5.03 1.14
N GLY A 97 -30.44 5.43 0.54
CA GLY A 97 -30.78 6.84 0.34
C GLY A 97 -30.04 7.52 -0.83
N GLY A 98 -29.58 6.75 -1.82
CA GLY A 98 -28.83 7.26 -2.97
C GLY A 98 -27.31 7.16 -2.80
N TYR A 99 -26.83 6.15 -2.07
CA TYR A 99 -25.39 5.93 -1.92
C TYR A 99 -24.73 5.61 -3.26
N THR A 100 -23.53 6.17 -3.48
CA THR A 100 -22.73 5.91 -4.68
C THR A 100 -21.45 5.18 -4.29
N TYR A 101 -21.12 4.14 -5.04
CA TYR A 101 -19.93 3.34 -4.82
C TYR A 101 -18.72 3.99 -5.51
N ILE A 102 -17.64 4.19 -4.75
CA ILE A 102 -16.31 4.45 -5.30
C ILE A 102 -15.60 3.10 -5.41
N PRO A 103 -15.19 2.66 -6.62
CA PRO A 103 -14.35 1.49 -6.76
C PRO A 103 -13.02 1.72 -6.02
N VAL A 104 -12.68 0.82 -5.12
CA VAL A 104 -11.37 0.78 -4.48
C VAL A 104 -10.70 -0.51 -4.93
N GLU A 105 -9.56 -0.38 -5.58
CA GLU A 105 -8.71 -1.52 -5.94
C GLU A 105 -8.09 -2.11 -4.68
N SER A 106 -8.36 -3.39 -4.46
CA SER A 106 -7.76 -4.19 -3.40
C SER A 106 -6.37 -4.62 -3.86
N VAL A 107 -5.33 -4.23 -3.13
CA VAL A 107 -3.95 -4.55 -3.49
C VAL A 107 -3.44 -5.63 -2.55
N GLU A 108 -3.31 -6.84 -3.10
CA GLU A 108 -2.76 -8.00 -2.39
C GLU A 108 -1.26 -8.08 -2.60
N PHE A 109 -0.50 -8.28 -1.52
CA PHE A 109 0.95 -8.41 -1.56
C PHE A 109 1.41 -9.47 -2.57
N ALA A 110 0.67 -10.57 -2.69
CA ALA A 110 0.95 -11.65 -3.63
C ALA A 110 1.10 -11.19 -5.09
N ASP A 111 0.37 -10.14 -5.48
CA ASP A 111 0.32 -9.62 -6.83
C ASP A 111 1.06 -8.27 -7.00
N ASP A 112 1.16 -7.46 -5.93
CA ASP A 112 1.82 -6.15 -5.96
C ASP A 112 2.48 -5.85 -4.60
N VAL A 113 3.79 -5.57 -4.64
CA VAL A 113 4.59 -5.32 -3.43
C VAL A 113 4.44 -3.90 -2.85
N SER A 114 3.78 -2.98 -3.54
CA SER A 114 3.84 -1.53 -3.28
C SER A 114 3.40 -1.10 -1.87
N PHE A 115 2.49 -1.83 -1.23
CA PHE A 115 2.01 -1.52 0.12
C PHE A 115 2.74 -2.28 1.23
N GLU A 116 3.30 -3.45 0.90
CA GLU A 116 3.79 -4.43 1.87
C GLU A 116 5.22 -4.92 1.57
N ALA A 117 6.02 -4.12 0.88
CA ALA A 117 7.36 -4.48 0.39
C ALA A 117 8.40 -4.89 1.45
N TYR A 118 8.10 -4.75 2.73
CA TYR A 118 8.92 -5.30 3.82
C TYR A 118 8.66 -6.79 4.09
N SER A 119 7.50 -7.29 3.65
CA SER A 119 7.15 -8.72 3.64
C SER A 119 8.02 -9.44 2.60
N ASP A 120 8.41 -10.69 2.89
CA ASP A 120 9.32 -11.49 2.05
C ASP A 120 10.59 -10.76 1.57
N CYS A 121 11.16 -9.90 2.44
CA CYS A 121 12.37 -9.14 2.17
C CYS A 121 13.55 -9.59 3.06
N PRO A 122 14.40 -10.53 2.59
CA PRO A 122 15.55 -11.04 3.37
C PRO A 122 16.52 -9.96 3.83
N ASN A 123 16.88 -9.01 2.96
CA ASN A 123 17.81 -7.94 3.30
C ASN A 123 17.24 -7.00 4.38
N PHE A 124 15.93 -6.71 4.35
CA PHE A 124 15.26 -5.94 5.40
C PHE A 124 15.32 -6.68 6.74
N THR A 125 15.02 -7.99 6.73
CA THR A 125 15.10 -8.84 7.92
C THR A 125 16.50 -8.90 8.52
N ALA A 126 17.53 -9.06 7.66
CA ALA A 126 18.92 -9.07 8.08
C ALA A 126 19.35 -7.72 8.69
N ARG A 127 18.93 -6.61 8.05
CA ARG A 127 19.18 -5.24 8.54
C ARG A 127 18.54 -4.99 9.91
N ASN A 128 17.29 -5.39 10.11
CA ASN A 128 16.63 -5.27 11.41
C ASN A 128 17.32 -6.11 12.50
N THR A 129 17.79 -7.31 12.14
CA THR A 129 18.59 -8.13 13.05
C THR A 129 19.90 -7.45 13.46
N ALA A 130 20.57 -6.75 12.53
CA ALA A 130 21.76 -5.97 12.84
C ALA A 130 21.45 -4.80 13.79
N ILE A 131 20.31 -4.12 13.61
CA ILE A 131 19.89 -3.01 14.46
C ILE A 131 19.58 -3.45 15.88
N TYR A 132 18.84 -4.54 16.05
CA TYR A 132 18.59 -5.10 17.37
C TYR A 132 19.88 -5.51 18.10
N ASN A 133 20.95 -5.78 17.35
CA ASN A 133 22.26 -6.10 17.88
C ASN A 133 23.20 -4.91 18.08
N SER A 134 22.84 -3.72 17.59
CA SER A 134 23.63 -2.50 17.70
C SER A 134 23.78 -2.04 19.15
N THR A 135 24.85 -1.28 19.41
CA THR A 135 25.12 -0.71 20.74
C THR A 135 24.03 0.26 21.19
N GLY A 136 23.54 1.11 20.30
CA GLY A 136 22.47 2.07 20.59
C GLY A 136 21.16 1.39 20.98
N PHE A 137 20.71 0.40 20.19
CA PHE A 137 19.47 -0.31 20.49
C PHE A 137 19.56 -1.11 21.80
N LYS A 138 20.68 -1.79 22.04
CA LYS A 138 20.94 -2.50 23.31
C LYS A 138 20.97 -1.56 24.51
N ALA A 139 21.48 -0.35 24.36
CA ALA A 139 21.47 0.65 25.43
C ALA A 139 20.05 1.11 25.77
N VAL A 140 19.20 1.38 24.77
CA VAL A 140 17.78 1.71 25.01
C VAL A 140 17.04 0.55 25.69
N ALA A 141 17.29 -0.68 25.24
CA ALA A 141 16.72 -1.87 25.86
C ALA A 141 17.15 -2.05 27.32
N ALA A 142 18.44 -1.83 27.63
CA ALA A 142 18.96 -1.91 28.99
C ALA A 142 18.35 -0.83 29.91
N ASN A 143 18.29 0.41 29.42
CA ASN A 143 17.74 1.55 30.17
C ASN A 143 16.24 1.40 30.47
N ASN A 144 15.51 0.63 29.67
CA ASN A 144 14.07 0.38 29.85
C ASN A 144 13.77 -1.04 30.35
N SER A 145 14.78 -1.79 30.81
CA SER A 145 14.62 -3.21 31.11
C SER A 145 13.62 -3.49 32.25
N ASP A 146 13.59 -2.64 33.28
CA ASP A 146 12.63 -2.80 34.38
C ASP A 146 11.20 -2.46 33.95
N PHE A 147 11.03 -1.42 33.13
CA PHE A 147 9.73 -1.11 32.52
C PHE A 147 9.23 -2.26 31.65
N LEU A 148 10.06 -2.78 30.74
CA LEU A 148 9.68 -3.91 29.88
C LEU A 148 9.27 -5.14 30.69
N LYS A 149 10.04 -5.51 31.73
CA LYS A 149 9.67 -6.63 32.63
C LYS A 149 8.34 -6.38 33.35
N SER A 150 8.04 -5.13 33.71
CA SER A 150 6.78 -4.78 34.38
C SER A 150 5.54 -4.99 33.48
N LEU A 151 5.72 -5.07 32.15
CA LEU A 151 4.63 -5.32 31.20
C LEU A 151 4.22 -6.79 31.12
N ALA A 152 5.07 -7.74 31.56
CA ALA A 152 4.83 -9.17 31.45
C ALA A 152 3.43 -9.62 31.93
N PRO A 153 2.91 -9.20 33.10
CA PRO A 153 1.57 -9.59 33.55
C PRO A 153 0.43 -8.98 32.71
N LEU A 154 0.71 -7.99 31.86
CA LEU A 154 -0.29 -7.25 31.09
C LEU A 154 -0.45 -7.79 29.67
N VAL A 155 0.53 -8.49 29.11
CA VAL A 155 0.60 -8.77 27.66
C VAL A 155 0.50 -10.26 27.29
N GLY A 156 0.12 -11.10 28.25
CA GLY A 156 -0.01 -12.55 28.07
C GLY A 156 1.34 -13.22 27.83
N GLU A 157 1.40 -14.15 26.89
CA GLU A 157 2.62 -14.93 26.58
C GLU A 157 3.62 -14.18 25.67
N ARG A 158 3.37 -12.91 25.36
CA ARG A 158 4.26 -12.11 24.50
C ARG A 158 5.62 -11.92 25.15
N ASN A 159 6.67 -12.10 24.36
CA ASN A 159 8.04 -11.83 24.82
C ASN A 159 8.23 -10.34 25.10
N VAL A 160 8.56 -9.98 26.34
CA VAL A 160 8.73 -8.58 26.78
C VAL A 160 10.13 -8.04 26.50
N THR A 161 10.45 -7.87 25.21
CA THR A 161 11.72 -7.30 24.75
C THR A 161 11.49 -6.05 23.90
N LEU A 162 12.46 -5.13 23.89
CA LEU A 162 12.39 -3.95 23.02
C LEU A 162 12.26 -4.33 21.54
N SER A 163 12.92 -5.41 21.12
CA SER A 163 12.80 -5.94 19.75
C SER A 163 11.44 -6.55 19.42
N ASN A 164 10.50 -6.65 20.37
CA ASN A 164 9.12 -7.10 20.18
C ASN A 164 8.12 -5.99 20.58
N MET A 165 8.59 -4.75 20.73
CA MET A 165 7.83 -3.69 21.37
C MET A 165 6.58 -3.28 20.59
N TRP A 166 6.59 -3.37 19.25
CA TRP A 166 5.39 -3.13 18.45
C TRP A 166 4.24 -4.06 18.84
N ASN A 167 4.47 -5.37 18.86
CA ASN A 167 3.46 -6.37 19.24
C ASN A 167 2.95 -6.22 20.68
N ILE A 168 3.81 -5.72 21.58
CA ILE A 168 3.45 -5.39 22.96
C ILE A 168 2.53 -4.17 22.98
N PHE A 169 2.95 -3.08 22.32
CA PHE A 169 2.20 -1.83 22.31
C PHE A 169 0.86 -1.97 21.60
N ASP A 170 0.81 -2.61 20.43
CA ASP A 170 -0.43 -2.82 19.68
C ASP A 170 -1.48 -3.53 20.53
N TYR A 171 -1.11 -4.67 21.16
CA TYR A 171 -2.00 -5.38 22.07
C TYR A 171 -2.49 -4.51 23.23
N MET A 172 -1.58 -3.76 23.86
CA MET A 172 -1.93 -2.86 24.97
C MET A 172 -2.84 -1.73 24.48
N ASN A 173 -2.58 -1.15 23.31
CA ASN A 173 -3.36 -0.06 22.73
C ASN A 173 -4.78 -0.49 22.41
N VAL A 174 -4.95 -1.63 21.72
CA VAL A 174 -6.27 -2.19 21.43
C VAL A 174 -7.04 -2.49 22.73
N ASN A 175 -6.40 -3.13 23.72
CA ASN A 175 -7.06 -3.40 25.00
C ASN A 175 -7.38 -2.11 25.77
N TYR A 176 -6.51 -1.10 25.73
CA TYR A 176 -6.77 0.18 26.38
C TYR A 176 -7.99 0.89 25.78
N ILE A 177 -8.22 0.76 24.46
CA ILE A 177 -9.37 1.37 23.78
C ILE A 177 -10.65 0.55 23.98
N HIS A 178 -10.57 -0.78 23.91
CA HIS A 178 -11.76 -1.65 23.77
C HIS A 178 -12.07 -2.54 24.99
N ASN A 179 -11.18 -2.61 25.98
CA ASN A 179 -11.35 -3.48 27.16
C ASN A 179 -11.40 -2.63 28.45
N ALA A 180 -12.61 -2.45 28.98
CA ALA A 180 -12.86 -1.66 30.18
C ALA A 180 -12.06 -2.15 31.42
N THR A 181 -11.84 -3.46 31.55
CA THR A 181 -11.04 -4.00 32.65
C THR A 181 -9.58 -3.60 32.50
N PHE A 182 -9.03 -3.70 31.29
CA PHE A 182 -7.65 -3.32 31.00
C PHE A 182 -7.44 -1.81 31.15
N TYR A 183 -8.38 -0.99 30.66
CA TYR A 183 -8.37 0.47 30.80
C TYR A 183 -8.26 0.91 32.27
N ASN A 184 -9.03 0.29 33.16
CA ASN A 184 -9.00 0.62 34.59
C ASN A 184 -7.77 0.06 35.33
N LEU A 185 -7.09 -0.93 34.75
CA LEU A 185 -5.91 -1.57 35.34
C LEU A 185 -4.63 -0.76 35.09
N ILE A 186 -4.54 -0.09 33.94
CA ILE A 186 -3.29 0.50 33.47
C ILE A 186 -3.30 2.03 33.54
N SER A 187 -2.16 2.63 33.89
CA SER A 187 -2.03 4.08 33.91
C SER A 187 -1.76 4.64 32.52
N LEU A 188 -2.21 5.89 32.28
CA LEU A 188 -1.89 6.62 31.06
C LEU A 188 -0.38 6.78 30.85
N GLU A 189 0.40 6.95 31.92
CA GLU A 189 1.87 7.07 31.82
C GLU A 189 2.53 5.76 31.36
N THR A 190 2.03 4.61 31.81
CA THR A 190 2.46 3.30 31.29
C THR A 190 2.19 3.19 29.79
N MET A 191 1.01 3.62 29.33
CA MET A 191 0.66 3.62 27.90
C MET A 191 1.55 4.56 27.09
N LYS A 192 1.84 5.77 27.60
CA LYS A 192 2.75 6.72 26.94
C LYS A 192 4.16 6.16 26.83
N GLN A 193 4.69 5.55 27.89
CA GLN A 193 6.03 4.96 27.87
C GLN A 193 6.10 3.77 26.91
N ALA A 194 5.07 2.91 26.88
CA ALA A 194 4.98 1.83 25.90
C ALA A 194 4.94 2.38 24.47
N ARG A 195 4.13 3.41 24.21
CA ARG A 195 4.08 4.08 22.90
C ARG A 195 5.42 4.68 22.50
N ALA A 196 6.13 5.34 23.41
CA ALA A 196 7.43 5.94 23.12
C ALA A 196 8.46 4.88 22.70
N LEU A 197 8.48 3.71 23.34
CA LEU A 197 9.35 2.61 22.96
C LEU A 197 8.92 1.95 21.64
N ALA A 198 7.61 1.87 21.36
CA ALA A 198 7.11 1.41 20.07
C ALA A 198 7.49 2.38 18.94
N ASN A 199 7.33 3.69 19.14
CA ASN A 199 7.78 4.71 18.17
C ASN A 199 9.28 4.58 17.90
N TYR A 200 10.11 4.45 18.95
CA TYR A 200 11.55 4.22 18.78
C TYR A 200 11.84 2.94 17.98
N HIS A 201 11.15 1.85 18.30
CA HIS A 201 11.31 0.57 17.60
C HIS A 201 10.94 0.70 16.13
N GLU A 202 9.73 1.17 15.83
CA GLU A 202 9.20 1.25 14.47
C GLU A 202 9.96 2.26 13.61
N TRP A 203 10.34 3.42 14.17
CA TRP A 203 11.24 4.35 13.50
C TRP A 203 12.57 3.68 13.15
N SER A 204 13.17 2.95 14.09
CA SER A 204 14.43 2.24 13.85
C SER A 204 14.30 1.17 12.76
N VAL A 205 13.13 0.53 12.63
CA VAL A 205 12.89 -0.54 11.66
C VAL A 205 12.57 0.00 10.26
N PHE A 206 11.72 1.02 10.15
CA PHE A 206 11.15 1.50 8.88
C PHE A 206 11.82 2.78 8.33
N THR A 207 13.02 3.10 8.81
CA THR A 207 13.80 4.23 8.29
C THR A 207 15.27 3.89 8.12
N ASP A 208 15.93 4.50 7.15
CA ASP A 208 17.39 4.53 7.02
C ASP A 208 17.87 5.96 6.74
N PRO A 209 19.09 6.36 7.19
CA PRO A 209 19.62 7.70 6.92
C PRO A 209 19.75 8.02 5.43
N SER A 210 20.03 7.01 4.60
CA SER A 210 20.03 7.17 3.16
C SER A 210 18.63 6.87 2.60
N PRO A 211 18.05 7.74 1.75
CA PRO A 211 16.72 7.47 1.16
C PRO A 211 16.66 6.17 0.35
N SER A 212 17.80 5.69 -0.20
CA SER A 212 17.90 4.41 -0.90
C SER A 212 18.17 3.20 0.01
N GLY A 213 18.22 3.40 1.33
CA GLY A 213 18.39 2.34 2.31
C GLY A 213 17.22 1.34 2.31
N ILE A 214 17.48 0.11 2.74
CA ILE A 214 16.46 -0.95 2.79
C ILE A 214 15.47 -0.73 3.94
N GLY A 215 15.85 0.02 4.98
CA GLY A 215 14.94 0.45 6.05
C GLY A 215 13.77 1.29 5.53
N ASN A 216 13.98 2.08 4.47
CA ASN A 216 12.94 2.89 3.85
C ASN A 216 12.04 2.11 2.85
N VAL A 217 12.12 0.77 2.81
CA VAL A 217 11.45 -0.04 1.78
C VAL A 217 9.94 0.20 1.68
N ALA A 218 9.25 0.44 2.80
CA ALA A 218 7.81 0.71 2.82
C ALA A 218 7.46 1.98 2.04
N GLY A 219 8.18 3.08 2.27
CA GLY A 219 7.97 4.33 1.54
C GLY A 219 8.43 4.24 0.09
N ARG A 220 9.58 3.61 -0.14
CA ARG A 220 10.16 3.46 -1.48
C ARG A 220 9.26 2.65 -2.43
N ALA A 221 8.59 1.62 -1.94
CA ALA A 221 7.68 0.80 -2.74
C ALA A 221 6.34 1.48 -3.02
N LEU A 222 5.91 2.40 -2.15
CA LEU A 222 4.71 3.21 -2.37
C LEU A 222 4.96 4.41 -3.30
N LEU A 223 6.22 4.86 -3.42
CA LEU A 223 6.60 6.01 -4.26
C LEU A 223 6.09 5.94 -5.71
N PRO A 224 6.13 4.82 -6.44
CA PRO A 224 5.54 4.76 -7.79
C PRO A 224 4.08 5.21 -7.84
N ASN A 225 3.24 4.77 -6.90
CA ASN A 225 1.84 5.21 -6.83
C ASN A 225 1.74 6.71 -6.51
N ILE A 226 2.58 7.22 -5.59
CA ILE A 226 2.62 8.65 -5.22
C ILE A 226 3.07 9.52 -6.40
N LEU A 227 4.18 9.17 -7.05
CA LEU A 227 4.79 9.96 -8.11
C LEU A 227 3.91 9.99 -9.36
N ASN A 228 3.37 8.83 -9.77
CA ASN A 228 2.43 8.77 -10.88
C ASN A 228 1.16 9.55 -10.55
N GLY A 229 0.60 9.41 -9.34
CA GLY A 229 -0.60 10.13 -8.95
C GLY A 229 -0.42 11.65 -8.93
N VAL A 230 0.71 12.14 -8.41
CA VAL A 230 1.05 13.58 -8.43
C VAL A 230 1.23 14.07 -9.87
N GLN A 231 1.93 13.31 -10.71
CA GLN A 231 2.14 13.65 -12.12
C GLN A 231 0.82 13.68 -12.91
N ASP A 232 -0.03 12.67 -12.71
CA ASP A 232 -1.31 12.53 -13.41
C ASP A 232 -2.31 13.61 -12.99
N VAL A 233 -2.37 13.97 -11.71
CA VAL A 233 -3.21 15.09 -11.23
C VAL A 233 -2.69 16.44 -11.73
N ALA A 234 -1.37 16.59 -11.89
CA ALA A 234 -0.77 17.81 -12.41
C ALA A 234 -0.99 18.01 -13.92
N ASP A 235 -1.16 16.92 -14.67
CA ASP A 235 -1.42 16.96 -16.10
C ASP A 235 -2.86 17.42 -16.41
N ALA A 236 -2.99 18.64 -16.92
CA ALA A 236 -4.28 19.23 -17.29
C ALA A 236 -5.04 18.46 -18.39
N THR A 237 -4.37 17.57 -19.13
CA THR A 237 -5.00 16.70 -20.14
C THR A 237 -5.58 15.42 -19.53
N ASN A 238 -5.21 15.09 -18.29
CA ASN A 238 -5.71 13.96 -17.55
C ASN A 238 -7.02 14.32 -16.81
N THR A 239 -7.98 13.39 -16.83
CA THR A 239 -9.24 13.56 -16.09
C THR A 239 -9.07 13.31 -14.59
N LEU A 240 -8.00 12.64 -14.17
CA LEU A 240 -7.72 12.34 -12.77
C LEU A 240 -7.63 13.64 -11.94
N LYS A 241 -8.27 13.64 -10.76
CA LYS A 241 -8.30 14.76 -9.80
C LYS A 241 -7.89 14.35 -8.41
N MET A 242 -8.03 13.07 -8.07
CA MET A 242 -7.70 12.52 -6.76
C MET A 242 -7.12 11.13 -6.89
N VAL A 243 -6.03 10.89 -6.14
CA VAL A 243 -5.52 9.56 -5.86
C VAL A 243 -5.66 9.29 -4.37
N TYR A 244 -6.29 8.17 -4.03
CA TYR A 244 -6.41 7.67 -2.66
C TYR A 244 -5.57 6.41 -2.49
N LEU A 245 -4.69 6.40 -1.49
CA LEU A 245 -3.89 5.23 -1.11
C LEU A 245 -4.17 4.89 0.35
N GLY A 246 -4.93 3.81 0.58
CA GLY A 246 -5.13 3.23 1.90
C GLY A 246 -3.95 2.34 2.26
N ALA A 247 -3.18 2.71 3.28
CA ALA A 247 -2.00 1.96 3.72
C ALA A 247 -1.90 1.91 5.25
N SER A 248 -1.07 1.00 5.76
CA SER A 248 -0.68 0.95 7.17
C SER A 248 0.23 2.14 7.56
N TYR A 249 0.67 2.21 8.82
CA TYR A 249 1.50 3.33 9.30
C TYR A 249 2.93 3.33 8.75
N LYS A 250 3.44 2.20 8.25
CA LYS A 250 4.88 2.04 7.95
C LYS A 250 5.34 2.90 6.78
N PRO A 251 4.57 3.03 5.66
CA PRO A 251 4.89 3.99 4.61
C PRO A 251 4.95 5.44 5.08
N PHE A 252 4.17 5.85 6.09
CA PHE A 252 4.29 7.20 6.67
C PHE A 252 5.67 7.42 7.29
N LEU A 253 6.16 6.48 8.10
CA LEU A 253 7.49 6.58 8.74
C LEU A 253 8.60 6.71 7.69
N SER A 254 8.60 5.82 6.70
CA SER A 254 9.59 5.85 5.62
C SER A 254 9.48 7.14 4.79
N PHE A 255 8.28 7.55 4.39
CA PHE A 255 8.08 8.75 3.58
C PHE A 255 8.49 10.02 4.33
N PHE A 256 8.12 10.16 5.61
CA PHE A 256 8.52 11.30 6.44
C PHE A 256 10.04 11.37 6.59
N ASN A 257 10.71 10.24 6.83
CA ASN A 257 12.16 10.18 6.87
C ASN A 257 12.80 10.57 5.53
N MET A 258 12.30 10.02 4.42
CA MET A 258 12.81 10.30 3.08
C MET A 258 12.59 11.74 2.63
N THR A 259 11.59 12.42 3.17
CA THR A 259 11.22 13.81 2.84
C THR A 259 11.61 14.82 3.91
N GLU A 260 12.39 14.40 4.92
CA GLU A 260 12.84 15.26 6.03
C GLU A 260 11.70 15.93 6.82
N VAL A 261 10.54 15.27 6.90
CA VAL A 261 9.42 15.70 7.74
C VAL A 261 9.72 15.26 9.18
N ASP A 262 9.74 16.22 10.11
CA ASP A 262 10.00 15.97 11.54
C ASP A 262 8.80 15.31 12.24
N ASN A 263 8.56 14.05 11.92
CA ASN A 263 7.62 13.19 12.62
C ASN A 263 8.15 11.74 12.66
N HIS A 264 8.56 11.32 13.85
CA HIS A 264 9.16 10.01 14.08
C HIS A 264 8.21 9.02 14.78
N ASN A 265 6.93 9.37 14.88
CA ASN A 265 5.97 8.60 15.65
C ASN A 265 5.08 7.76 14.73
N ILE A 266 4.67 6.61 15.23
CA ILE A 266 3.61 5.82 14.61
C ILE A 266 2.36 6.68 14.59
N VAL A 267 1.76 6.83 13.41
CA VAL A 267 0.57 7.65 13.21
C VAL A 267 -0.66 7.02 13.89
N ASP A 268 -1.59 7.85 14.35
CA ASP A 268 -2.84 7.39 14.96
C ASP A 268 -3.81 6.82 13.91
N TYR A 269 -4.79 6.03 14.32
CA TYR A 269 -5.81 5.50 13.41
C TYR A 269 -6.54 6.63 12.64
N ALA A 270 -6.83 6.38 11.36
CA ALA A 270 -7.44 7.33 10.42
C ALA A 270 -6.65 8.63 10.18
N SER A 271 -5.34 8.64 10.45
CA SER A 271 -4.43 9.70 10.03
C SER A 271 -4.45 9.90 8.52
N VAL A 272 -4.22 11.13 8.09
CA VAL A 272 -4.24 11.53 6.68
C VAL A 272 -2.98 12.32 6.36
N MET A 273 -2.31 11.95 5.28
CA MET A 273 -1.35 12.81 4.58
C MET A 273 -1.91 13.14 3.21
N THR A 274 -1.80 14.40 2.79
CA THR A 274 -2.19 14.84 1.45
C THR A 274 -1.00 15.45 0.75
N LEU A 275 -0.83 15.15 -0.54
CA LEU A 275 0.07 15.86 -1.44
C LEU A 275 -0.81 16.64 -2.43
N GLU A 276 -0.84 17.96 -2.28
CA GLU A 276 -1.67 18.84 -3.08
C GLU A 276 -0.82 19.47 -4.19
N VAL A 277 -1.30 19.40 -5.45
CA VAL A 277 -0.69 20.12 -6.57
C VAL A 277 -1.36 21.49 -6.70
N TRP A 278 -0.56 22.55 -6.60
CA TRP A 278 -1.01 23.93 -6.67
C TRP A 278 -0.44 24.62 -7.90
N ASN A 279 -1.27 25.39 -8.60
CA ASN A 279 -0.82 26.30 -9.65
C ASN A 279 -0.52 27.67 -9.03
N SER A 280 0.71 28.15 -9.19
CA SER A 280 1.05 29.53 -8.85
C SER A 280 0.38 30.51 -9.81
N THR A 281 0.31 31.79 -9.44
CA THR A 281 -0.15 32.87 -10.32
C THR A 281 0.70 33.03 -11.57
N THR A 282 1.94 32.51 -11.57
CA THR A 282 2.85 32.51 -12.72
C THR A 282 2.76 31.23 -13.56
N GLY A 283 1.85 30.32 -13.23
CA GLY A 283 1.65 29.04 -13.91
C GLY A 283 2.63 27.94 -13.52
N ALA A 284 3.49 28.16 -12.51
CA ALA A 284 4.38 27.13 -12.01
C ALA A 284 3.64 26.20 -11.03
N GLN A 285 3.85 24.90 -11.15
CA GLN A 285 3.22 23.92 -10.28
C GLN A 285 4.09 23.64 -9.05
N THR A 286 3.47 23.62 -7.87
CA THR A 286 4.12 23.22 -6.62
C THR A 286 3.36 22.09 -5.95
N VAL A 287 4.09 21.27 -5.18
CA VAL A 287 3.54 20.22 -4.32
C VAL A 287 3.60 20.72 -2.88
N ARG A 288 2.46 20.65 -2.19
CA ARG A 288 2.33 20.93 -0.76
C ARG A 288 1.94 19.67 -0.02
N MET A 289 2.64 19.37 1.07
CA MET A 289 2.25 18.31 1.97
C MET A 289 1.43 18.86 3.13
N ASN A 290 0.32 18.21 3.44
CA ASN A 290 -0.38 18.42 4.69
C ASN A 290 -0.52 17.10 5.43
N PHE A 291 -0.63 17.17 6.75
CA PHE A 291 -0.77 16.02 7.61
C PHE A 291 -1.76 16.28 8.75
N ARG A 292 -2.54 15.25 9.08
CA ARG A 292 -3.35 15.18 10.29
C ARG A 292 -3.09 13.83 10.93
N ASN A 293 -2.67 13.86 12.19
CA ASN A 293 -2.53 12.66 13.00
C ASN A 293 -3.88 12.33 13.66
N GLY A 294 -4.52 11.26 13.20
CA GLY A 294 -5.82 10.79 13.69
C GLY A 294 -7.02 11.21 12.83
N SER A 295 -8.20 10.79 13.28
CA SER A 295 -9.49 11.16 12.69
C SER A 295 -9.73 12.67 12.77
N SER A 296 -10.65 13.16 11.91
CA SER A 296 -10.96 14.58 11.92
C SER A 296 -11.57 15.05 13.24
N THR A 297 -11.11 16.21 13.69
CA THR A 297 -11.62 16.98 14.84
C THR A 297 -12.34 18.26 14.40
N ARG A 298 -12.37 18.54 13.08
CA ARG A 298 -12.94 19.75 12.47
C ARG A 298 -13.68 19.41 11.19
N ASP A 299 -14.97 19.74 11.13
CA ASP A 299 -15.81 19.39 9.99
C ASP A 299 -15.36 20.02 8.66
N ASP A 300 -14.61 21.12 8.67
CA ASP A 300 -14.10 21.81 7.48
C ASP A 300 -12.72 21.29 7.01
N GLY A 301 -12.13 20.31 7.70
CA GLY A 301 -10.78 19.81 7.40
C GLY A 301 -9.66 20.81 7.70
N SER A 302 -9.91 21.83 8.54
CA SER A 302 -8.89 22.81 8.98
C SER A 302 -7.85 22.24 9.96
N ASP A 303 -8.09 21.03 10.46
CA ASP A 303 -7.16 20.25 11.28
C ASP A 303 -6.06 19.54 10.46
N LEU A 304 -6.17 19.58 9.13
CA LEU A 304 -5.11 19.18 8.22
C LEU A 304 -4.11 20.33 8.06
N VAL A 305 -2.91 20.15 8.61
CA VAL A 305 -1.89 21.21 8.71
C VAL A 305 -0.78 21.01 7.69
N GLN A 306 -0.32 22.11 7.10
CA GLN A 306 0.79 22.08 6.15
C GLN A 306 2.09 21.70 6.86
N MET A 307 2.83 20.77 6.26
CA MET A 307 4.13 20.30 6.71
C MET A 307 5.22 20.79 5.75
N SER A 308 6.45 20.89 6.25
CA SER A 308 7.61 21.14 5.40
C SER A 308 8.22 19.81 4.94
N MET A 309 8.45 19.67 3.65
CA MET A 309 9.25 18.59 3.05
C MET A 309 10.57 19.19 2.54
N PHE A 310 11.71 18.54 2.78
CA PHE A 310 13.05 19.04 2.40
C PHE A 310 13.30 20.47 2.88
N ASN A 311 12.81 20.80 4.10
CA ASN A 311 12.83 22.14 4.69
C ASN A 311 12.10 23.23 3.87
N GLN A 312 11.15 22.84 3.01
CA GLN A 312 10.33 23.73 2.19
C GLN A 312 8.84 23.46 2.41
N SER A 313 8.03 24.52 2.53
CA SER A 313 6.57 24.39 2.66
C SER A 313 5.90 24.09 1.32
N GLU A 314 6.52 24.44 0.21
CA GLU A 314 6.07 24.16 -1.15
C GLU A 314 7.29 23.81 -2.00
N ILE A 315 7.20 22.73 -2.77
CA ILE A 315 8.30 22.25 -3.61
C ILE A 315 7.88 22.35 -5.08
N PRO A 316 8.69 22.90 -5.99
CA PRO A 316 8.39 22.85 -7.42
C PRO A 316 8.14 21.42 -7.87
N LEU A 317 7.10 21.19 -8.68
CA LEU A 317 6.68 19.84 -9.09
C LEU A 317 7.85 19.00 -9.64
N ASP A 318 8.62 19.55 -10.58
CA ASP A 318 9.77 18.85 -11.18
C ASP A 318 10.82 18.51 -10.12
N THR A 319 11.07 19.41 -9.16
CA THR A 319 12.01 19.15 -8.06
C THR A 319 11.51 18.02 -7.17
N PHE A 320 10.22 17.95 -6.88
CA PHE A 320 9.63 16.86 -6.10
C PHE A 320 9.79 15.51 -6.83
N LEU A 321 9.46 15.47 -8.12
CA LEU A 321 9.59 14.27 -8.96
C LEU A 321 11.05 13.83 -9.10
N ASP A 322 11.95 14.73 -9.47
CA ASP A 322 13.38 14.44 -9.67
C ASP A 322 14.07 13.97 -8.38
N THR A 323 13.67 14.52 -7.23
CA THR A 323 14.26 14.16 -5.93
C THR A 323 13.87 12.74 -5.50
N LEU A 324 12.61 12.34 -5.73
CA LEU A 324 12.07 11.09 -5.20
C LEU A 324 12.12 9.91 -6.19
N THR A 325 12.06 10.18 -7.50
CA THR A 325 12.10 9.14 -8.56
C THR A 325 13.27 8.16 -8.41
N PRO A 326 14.52 8.58 -8.10
CA PRO A 326 15.64 7.66 -7.96
C PRO A 326 15.48 6.63 -6.83
N TYR A 327 14.58 6.88 -5.88
CA TYR A 327 14.36 6.01 -4.72
C TYR A 327 13.16 5.09 -4.85
N ALA A 328 12.32 5.32 -5.86
CA ALA A 328 11.14 4.51 -6.13
C ALA A 328 11.53 3.05 -6.43
N LEU A 329 10.84 2.12 -5.79
CA LEU A 329 11.04 0.68 -5.97
C LEU A 329 9.90 0.11 -6.80
N THR A 330 10.19 -0.22 -8.06
CA THR A 330 9.34 -1.12 -8.84
C THR A 330 9.50 -2.56 -8.36
N GLU A 331 8.60 -3.47 -8.74
CA GLU A 331 8.68 -4.90 -8.38
C GLU A 331 10.04 -5.52 -8.72
N VAL A 332 10.60 -5.21 -9.90
CA VAL A 332 11.93 -5.68 -10.32
C VAL A 332 13.04 -5.11 -9.43
N ALA A 333 12.97 -3.81 -9.12
CA ALA A 333 13.95 -3.17 -8.25
C ALA A 333 13.86 -3.69 -6.81
N TRP A 334 12.65 -4.02 -6.36
CA TRP A 334 12.37 -4.62 -5.07
C TRP A 334 13.02 -6.00 -4.92
N CYS A 335 12.90 -6.89 -5.92
CA CYS A 335 13.57 -8.19 -5.92
C CYS A 335 15.07 -8.05 -5.61
N ASN A 336 15.74 -7.13 -6.32
CA ASN A 336 17.17 -6.88 -6.14
C ASN A 336 17.48 -6.25 -4.78
N ALA A 337 16.72 -5.24 -4.36
CA ALA A 337 16.91 -4.55 -3.08
C ALA A 337 16.73 -5.50 -1.89
N CYS A 338 15.77 -6.41 -1.98
CA CYS A 338 15.46 -7.39 -0.95
C CYS A 338 16.35 -8.64 -0.97
N GLY A 339 17.10 -8.87 -2.06
CA GLY A 339 17.85 -10.10 -2.26
C GLY A 339 16.92 -11.32 -2.43
N ASN A 340 15.73 -11.09 -2.98
CA ASN A 340 14.73 -12.12 -3.21
C ASN A 340 14.89 -12.68 -4.63
N ASN A 341 14.96 -14.01 -4.74
CA ASN A 341 15.21 -14.72 -6.00
C ASN A 341 14.10 -15.73 -6.34
N SER A 342 12.99 -15.74 -5.60
CA SER A 342 12.03 -16.85 -5.67
C SER A 342 10.56 -16.53 -5.46
N THR A 343 10.19 -15.37 -4.91
CA THR A 343 8.78 -14.96 -4.77
C THR A 343 8.48 -13.76 -5.70
N HIS A 344 7.21 -13.41 -5.91
CA HIS A 344 6.76 -12.28 -6.76
C HIS A 344 7.49 -12.16 -8.12
N SER A 345 7.55 -13.25 -8.87
CA SER A 345 8.23 -13.30 -10.18
C SER A 345 9.74 -12.95 -10.16
N CYS A 346 10.36 -12.83 -8.98
CA CYS A 346 11.80 -12.55 -8.85
C CYS A 346 12.66 -13.67 -9.46
N ASP A 347 12.15 -14.90 -9.50
CA ASP A 347 12.76 -16.02 -10.22
C ASP A 347 12.82 -15.74 -11.73
N ILE A 348 11.70 -15.32 -12.32
CA ILE A 348 11.60 -14.93 -13.72
C ILE A 348 12.55 -13.76 -14.02
N TYR A 349 12.57 -12.73 -13.16
CA TYR A 349 13.48 -11.59 -13.34
C TYR A 349 14.96 -11.98 -13.22
N ALA A 350 15.30 -12.86 -12.27
CA ALA A 350 16.66 -13.37 -12.14
C ALA A 350 17.09 -14.17 -13.38
N GLU A 351 16.18 -14.94 -13.99
CA GLU A 351 16.43 -15.64 -15.26
C GLU A 351 16.60 -14.68 -16.44
N ILE A 352 15.74 -13.67 -16.58
CA ILE A 352 15.85 -12.63 -17.61
C ILE A 352 17.17 -11.85 -17.46
N SER A 353 17.56 -11.51 -16.24
CA SER A 353 18.83 -10.82 -15.98
C SER A 353 20.04 -11.68 -16.38
N LYS A 354 20.00 -12.99 -16.12
CA LYS A 354 21.04 -13.92 -16.59
C LYS A 354 21.08 -13.95 -18.12
N LEU A 355 19.93 -14.04 -18.79
CA LEU A 355 19.86 -13.99 -20.25
C LEU A 355 20.45 -12.68 -20.81
N ASN A 356 20.09 -11.52 -20.26
CA ASN A 356 20.66 -10.24 -20.67
C ASN A 356 22.18 -10.19 -20.46
N SER A 357 22.69 -10.68 -19.32
CA SER A 357 24.14 -10.73 -19.08
C SER A 357 24.86 -11.64 -20.08
N THR A 358 24.25 -12.78 -20.46
CA THR A 358 24.79 -13.66 -21.50
C THR A 358 24.76 -12.97 -22.86
N LEU A 359 23.68 -12.27 -23.21
CA LEU A 359 23.56 -11.53 -24.46
C LEU A 359 24.58 -10.38 -24.55
N SER A 360 24.79 -9.63 -23.48
CA SER A 360 25.83 -8.59 -23.41
C SER A 360 27.24 -9.18 -23.50
N SER A 361 27.48 -10.35 -22.90
CA SER A 361 28.77 -11.06 -23.04
C SER A 361 29.00 -11.58 -24.46
N LEU A 362 27.94 -12.04 -25.13
CA LEU A 362 27.97 -12.46 -26.54
C LEU A 362 28.22 -11.27 -27.47
N ALA A 363 27.54 -10.13 -27.22
CA ALA A 363 27.76 -8.89 -27.96
C ALA A 363 29.19 -8.35 -27.80
N ASN A 364 29.79 -8.48 -26.62
CA ASN A 364 31.19 -8.11 -26.39
C ASN A 364 32.21 -9.14 -26.92
N SER A 365 31.78 -10.39 -27.19
CA SER A 365 32.63 -11.43 -27.78
C SER A 365 32.68 -11.38 -29.32
N THR A 366 31.77 -10.63 -29.94
CA THR A 366 31.77 -10.35 -31.38
C THR A 366 32.25 -8.93 -31.63
N SER A 367 33.46 -8.78 -32.15
CA SER A 367 34.03 -7.50 -32.59
C SER A 367 33.25 -6.92 -33.78
N TYR A 368 32.08 -6.34 -33.54
CA TYR A 368 31.40 -5.47 -34.50
C TYR A 368 31.64 -4.01 -34.11
N ALA A 369 32.04 -3.21 -35.10
CA ALA A 369 32.32 -1.79 -34.92
C ALA A 369 31.09 -1.03 -34.41
N SER A 370 31.33 0.00 -33.59
CA SER A 370 30.30 0.86 -32.99
C SER A 370 29.40 1.53 -34.04
N ILE A 371 28.12 1.70 -33.71
CA ILE A 371 27.06 2.27 -34.56
C ILE A 371 27.24 3.80 -34.81
N THR A 372 28.28 4.45 -34.28
CA THR A 372 28.50 5.91 -34.38
C THR A 372 29.56 6.33 -35.41
N SER A 373 29.76 5.57 -36.48
CA SER A 373 30.57 6.00 -37.64
C SER A 373 29.66 6.31 -38.84
N THR A 374 29.35 7.58 -39.07
CA THR A 374 28.62 8.05 -40.26
C THR A 374 29.55 8.49 -41.39
N ASP A 375 30.71 7.84 -41.55
CA ASP A 375 31.51 8.04 -42.76
C ASP A 375 32.22 6.75 -43.21
N GLY A 376 31.70 6.15 -44.28
CA GLY A 376 32.30 4.99 -44.93
C GLY A 376 31.28 4.01 -45.50
N LYS A 377 31.11 3.99 -46.82
CA LYS A 377 30.36 2.94 -47.53
C LYS A 377 31.06 1.59 -47.33
N GLN A 378 30.51 0.72 -46.49
CA GLN A 378 30.86 -0.71 -46.51
C GLN A 378 29.59 -1.55 -46.65
N HIS A 379 29.58 -2.35 -47.71
CA HIS A 379 28.54 -3.33 -48.00
C HIS A 379 28.67 -4.51 -47.04
N VAL A 380 27.62 -4.75 -46.25
CA VAL A 380 27.47 -6.00 -45.49
C VAL A 380 27.10 -7.10 -46.49
N SER A 381 27.88 -8.20 -46.52
CA SER A 381 27.59 -9.36 -47.38
C SER A 381 26.20 -9.93 -47.06
N PRO A 382 25.39 -10.35 -48.07
CA PRO A 382 24.07 -10.94 -47.86
C PRO A 382 24.06 -12.11 -46.87
N VAL A 383 25.18 -12.84 -46.77
CA VAL A 383 25.35 -13.95 -45.81
C VAL A 383 25.35 -13.45 -44.37
N VAL A 384 25.98 -12.30 -44.10
CA VAL A 384 26.06 -11.70 -42.76
C VAL A 384 24.73 -11.07 -42.36
N ALA A 385 24.02 -10.44 -43.31
CA ALA A 385 22.67 -9.93 -43.07
C ALA A 385 21.66 -11.06 -42.78
N GLY A 386 21.79 -12.20 -43.45
CA GLY A 386 20.96 -13.38 -43.21
C GLY A 386 21.17 -14.00 -41.83
N VAL A 387 22.42 -14.05 -41.35
CA VAL A 387 22.73 -14.57 -40.01
C VAL A 387 22.21 -13.64 -38.91
N ILE A 388 22.34 -12.32 -39.08
CA ILE A 388 21.79 -11.33 -38.13
C ILE A 388 20.26 -11.41 -38.07
N GLY A 389 19.60 -11.52 -39.23
CA GLY A 389 18.15 -11.72 -39.30
C GLY A 389 17.69 -13.01 -38.62
N ALA A 390 18.43 -14.10 -38.78
CA ALA A 390 18.12 -15.37 -38.14
C ALA A 390 18.32 -15.32 -36.61
N MET A 391 19.39 -14.69 -36.11
CA MET A 391 19.62 -14.56 -34.68
C MET A 391 18.55 -13.70 -34.01
N LEU A 392 18.19 -12.57 -34.62
CA LEU A 392 17.11 -11.70 -34.10
C LEU A 392 15.76 -12.43 -34.10
N ALA A 393 15.45 -13.20 -35.17
CA ALA A 393 14.22 -14.00 -35.22
C ALA A 393 14.18 -15.06 -34.11
N TRP A 394 15.30 -15.71 -33.81
CA TRP A 394 15.39 -16.69 -32.72
C TRP A 394 15.25 -16.05 -31.34
N VAL A 395 15.86 -14.89 -31.10
CA VAL A 395 15.72 -14.15 -29.83
C VAL A 395 14.26 -13.72 -29.62
N VAL A 396 13.62 -13.18 -30.65
CA VAL A 396 12.20 -12.78 -30.59
C VAL A 396 11.30 -14.00 -30.38
N ALA A 397 11.57 -15.12 -31.05
CA ALA A 397 10.81 -16.36 -30.86
C ALA A 397 10.98 -16.94 -29.45
N ALA A 398 12.19 -16.88 -28.88
CA ALA A 398 12.44 -17.31 -27.50
C ALA A 398 11.72 -16.43 -26.49
N LEU A 399 11.75 -15.10 -26.68
CA LEU A 399 11.01 -14.16 -25.83
C LEU A 399 9.50 -14.38 -25.93
N ALA A 400 8.97 -14.59 -27.14
CA ALA A 400 7.55 -14.92 -27.35
C ALA A 400 7.16 -16.24 -26.67
N PHE A 401 8.04 -17.25 -26.70
CA PHE A 401 7.82 -18.53 -26.05
C PHE A 401 7.81 -18.40 -24.51
N VAL A 402 8.73 -17.63 -23.93
CA VAL A 402 8.75 -17.36 -22.48
C VAL A 402 7.50 -16.60 -22.04
N LEU A 403 7.08 -15.58 -22.79
CA LEU A 403 5.84 -14.84 -22.53
C LEU A 403 4.60 -15.74 -22.65
N TRP A 404 4.59 -16.67 -23.61
CA TRP A 404 3.51 -17.63 -23.78
C TRP A 404 3.42 -18.64 -22.62
N GLU A 405 4.55 -19.17 -22.14
CA GLU A 405 4.58 -20.05 -20.96
C GLU A 405 4.15 -19.33 -19.69
N ALA A 406 4.58 -18.08 -19.50
CA ALA A 406 4.14 -17.24 -18.39
C ALA A 406 2.61 -16.99 -18.43
N TYR A 407 2.06 -16.71 -19.61
CA TYR A 407 0.62 -16.55 -19.82
C TYR A 407 -0.16 -17.84 -19.52
N LYS A 408 0.38 -19.01 -19.93
CA LYS A 408 -0.23 -20.32 -19.68
C LYS A 408 -0.30 -20.65 -18.19
N ARG A 409 0.74 -20.30 -17.43
CA ARG A 409 0.77 -20.51 -15.97
C ARG A 409 -0.24 -19.64 -15.22
N LYS A 410 -0.56 -18.43 -15.74
CA LYS A 410 -1.61 -17.58 -15.17
C LYS A 410 -3.04 -18.03 -15.53
N THR A 411 -3.23 -18.78 -16.61
CA THR A 411 -4.57 -19.14 -17.13
C THR A 411 -5.02 -20.56 -16.82
N VAL A 412 -4.17 -21.44 -16.29
CA VAL A 412 -4.58 -22.77 -15.81
C VAL A 412 -4.99 -22.67 -14.33
N PRO A 413 -6.28 -22.79 -13.98
CA PRO A 413 -6.67 -22.94 -12.59
C PRO A 413 -6.07 -24.26 -12.09
N ARG A 414 -5.34 -24.21 -10.96
CA ARG A 414 -4.79 -25.40 -10.31
C ARG A 414 -5.92 -26.38 -10.00
N GLY A 415 -6.08 -27.37 -10.89
CA GLY A 415 -7.00 -28.47 -10.72
C GLY A 415 -6.68 -29.24 -9.46
N TRP A 416 -7.69 -29.38 -8.61
CA TRP A 416 -7.69 -30.18 -7.40
C TRP A 416 -7.28 -31.63 -7.73
N SER A 417 -6.04 -31.99 -7.38
CA SER A 417 -5.53 -33.35 -7.55
C SER A 417 -6.12 -34.26 -6.47
N ARG A 418 -7.08 -35.10 -6.88
CA ARG A 418 -7.59 -36.24 -6.10
C ARG A 418 -6.51 -37.33 -6.07
N ASN A 419 -5.88 -37.52 -4.92
CA ASN A 419 -5.35 -38.83 -4.55
C ASN A 419 -6.19 -39.38 -3.40
N GLY A 420 -7.14 -40.23 -3.75
CA GLY A 420 -7.90 -41.03 -2.80
C GLY A 420 -7.03 -42.15 -2.24
N ARG A 421 -7.03 -42.27 -0.90
CA ARG A 421 -6.86 -43.54 -0.21
C ARG A 421 -8.18 -43.81 0.50
N ALA A 422 -8.85 -44.87 0.06
CA ALA A 422 -10.08 -45.35 0.65
C ALA A 422 -9.85 -45.84 2.09
N THR A 423 -10.72 -45.40 3.00
CA THR A 423 -11.17 -46.24 4.12
C THR A 423 -12.67 -46.04 4.26
N ASP A 424 -13.38 -47.17 4.25
CA ASP A 424 -14.83 -47.31 4.36
C ASP A 424 -15.41 -46.63 5.61
N SER A 425 -16.55 -45.96 5.45
CA SER A 425 -17.64 -46.00 6.44
C SER A 425 -18.95 -45.63 5.78
N ALA A 426 -19.82 -46.63 5.72
CA ALA A 426 -21.17 -46.56 5.19
C ALA A 426 -22.07 -45.67 6.06
N TYR A 427 -22.91 -44.84 5.43
CA TYR A 427 -24.18 -44.41 5.99
C TYR A 427 -25.26 -44.52 4.92
N GLN A 428 -26.22 -45.41 5.17
CA GLN A 428 -27.38 -45.64 4.32
C GLN A 428 -28.41 -44.52 4.46
N LEU A 429 -28.91 -44.05 3.33
CA LEU A 429 -30.10 -43.19 3.24
C LEU A 429 -31.35 -44.08 3.12
N HIS A 430 -32.14 -44.14 4.18
CA HIS A 430 -33.50 -44.67 4.13
C HIS A 430 -34.46 -43.56 3.68
N THR A 431 -35.09 -43.78 2.53
CA THR A 431 -36.29 -43.08 2.09
C THR A 431 -37.51 -43.65 2.83
N THR A 432 -38.36 -42.79 3.39
CA THR A 432 -39.77 -43.12 3.60
C THR A 432 -40.64 -41.90 3.35
N SER A 433 -41.57 -42.05 2.41
CA SER A 433 -42.72 -41.19 2.21
C SER A 433 -43.77 -41.46 3.28
N ARG A 434 -44.49 -40.44 3.77
CA ARG A 434 -45.92 -40.60 4.06
C ARG A 434 -46.68 -39.27 4.09
N ALA A 435 -47.89 -39.37 3.55
CA ALA A 435 -48.88 -38.33 3.35
C ALA A 435 -49.62 -37.93 4.63
N GLY A 436 -50.03 -36.66 4.66
CA GLY A 436 -51.36 -36.14 5.03
C GLY A 436 -52.00 -36.52 6.36
N SER A 437 -52.35 -35.50 7.16
CA SER A 437 -53.73 -35.23 7.59
C SER A 437 -53.81 -33.92 8.35
N PHE A 438 -54.67 -33.02 7.86
CA PHE A 438 -55.26 -31.92 8.62
C PHE A 438 -56.09 -32.45 9.79
N THR A 439 -56.17 -31.72 10.89
CA THR A 439 -57.40 -31.57 11.71
C THR A 439 -57.31 -30.32 12.58
N SER A 440 -58.48 -29.82 12.94
CA SER A 440 -58.83 -28.47 13.35
C SER A 440 -59.07 -28.35 14.87
N ALA A 441 -58.91 -27.12 15.37
CA ALA A 441 -59.60 -26.48 16.50
C ALA A 441 -59.51 -27.10 17.91
N LYS A 442 -58.91 -26.35 18.84
CA LYS A 442 -59.63 -25.37 19.67
C LYS A 442 -58.67 -24.39 20.33
#